data_AF-A0A658NPW3-F1
#
_entry.id   AF-A0A658NPW3-F1
#
_cell.length_a   1.000
_cell.length_b   1.000
_cell.length_c   1.000
_cell.angle_alpha   90.00
_cell.angle_beta   90.00
_cell.angle_gamma   90.00
#
_symmetry.space_group_name_H-M   'P 1'
#
loop_
_entity.id
_entity.type
_entity.pdbx_description
1 polymer ?
#
loop_
_entity_poly.entity_id
_entity_poly.type
_entity_poly.pdbx_seq_one_letter_code
_entity_poly.pdbx_strand_id
1 'polypeptide(L)'
;GVMAGMLTKSGVIGVTGPVEVGDAKTYIDGFPQGVAAVNTSATLAKTWTGSFSDVALMTEAAKTHIAAGADILTGSSQSVVGSIGAAKEAGA
;
A
#
# COMPACT_ATOMS: atom_id res chain seq x y z
N GLY A 1 -9.19 1.42 -2.96
CA GLY A 1 -9.30 0.60 -4.18
C GLY A 1 -9.60 1.45 -5.39
N VAL A 2 -10.86 1.84 -5.61
CA VAL A 2 -11.33 2.53 -6.84
C VAL A 2 -10.47 3.73 -7.22
N MET A 3 -10.26 4.69 -6.30
CA MET A 3 -9.42 5.86 -6.59
C MET A 3 -7.99 5.47 -7.00
N ALA A 4 -7.37 4.51 -6.30
CA ALA A 4 -6.04 4.04 -6.63
C ALA A 4 -5.96 3.41 -8.03
N GLY A 5 -6.98 2.61 -8.40
CA GLY A 5 -7.07 2.00 -9.73
C GLY A 5 -7.27 3.02 -10.86
N MET A 6 -7.95 4.13 -10.59
CA MET A 6 -8.14 5.23 -11.55
C MET A 6 -6.92 6.16 -11.65
N LEU A 7 -6.15 6.32 -10.57
CA LEU A 7 -5.05 7.29 -10.48
C LEU A 7 -3.69 6.70 -10.85
N THR A 8 -3.49 5.39 -10.66
CA THR A 8 -2.22 4.73 -11.00
C THR A 8 -1.91 4.87 -12.50
N LYS A 9 -0.69 5.31 -12.79
CA LYS A 9 -0.11 5.46 -14.12
C LYS A 9 0.84 4.31 -14.43
N SER A 10 1.57 3.81 -13.43
CA SER A 10 2.46 2.65 -13.57
C SER A 10 1.67 1.33 -13.60
N GLY A 11 0.45 1.33 -13.07
CA GLY A 11 -0.33 0.11 -12.86
C GLY A 11 0.17 -0.73 -11.70
N VAL A 12 1.15 -0.27 -10.92
CA VAL A 12 1.68 -0.96 -9.75
C VAL A 12 1.28 -0.21 -8.49
N ILE A 13 0.67 -0.90 -7.53
CA ILE A 13 0.16 -0.32 -6.29
C ILE A 13 0.75 -1.08 -5.10
N GLY A 14 1.35 -0.35 -4.16
CA GLY A 14 1.87 -0.90 -2.90
C GLY A 14 0.78 -0.92 -1.83
N VAL A 15 0.63 -2.04 -1.15
CA VAL A 15 -0.34 -2.25 -0.07
C VAL A 15 0.38 -2.79 1.14
N THR A 16 0.46 -2.01 2.21
CA THR A 16 1.19 -2.39 3.42
C THR A 16 0.25 -2.54 4.61
N GLY A 17 0.28 -3.70 5.25
CA GLY A 17 -0.50 -3.98 6.46
C GLY A 17 0.37 -4.25 7.68
N PRO A 18 -0.17 -4.12 8.90
CA PRO A 18 0.50 -4.51 10.13
C PRO A 18 0.52 -6.04 10.26
N VAL A 19 -0.61 -6.65 10.62
CA VAL A 19 -0.75 -8.10 10.82
C VAL A 19 -1.92 -8.63 9.98
N GLU A 20 -1.82 -9.86 9.48
CA GLU A 20 -2.83 -10.45 8.60
C GLU A 20 -4.04 -11.02 9.37
N VAL A 21 -4.64 -10.21 10.25
CA VAL A 21 -5.83 -10.57 11.00
C VAL A 21 -6.72 -9.34 11.24
N GLY A 22 -7.95 -9.59 11.68
CA GLY A 22 -8.87 -8.54 12.12
C GLY A 22 -9.31 -7.56 11.04
N ASP A 23 -9.52 -6.32 11.46
CA ASP A 23 -9.93 -5.19 10.61
C ASP A 23 -8.87 -4.81 9.57
N ALA A 24 -7.59 -4.89 9.93
CA ALA A 24 -6.47 -4.65 9.03
C ALA A 24 -6.49 -5.60 7.81
N LYS A 25 -6.78 -6.89 8.03
CA LYS A 25 -6.99 -7.87 6.96
C LYS A 25 -8.20 -7.50 6.09
N THR A 26 -9.31 -7.15 6.72
CA THR A 26 -10.54 -6.79 6.00
C THR A 26 -10.32 -5.59 5.06
N TYR A 27 -9.58 -4.58 5.52
CA TYR A 27 -9.18 -3.43 4.69
C TYR A 27 -8.34 -3.87 3.48
N ILE A 28 -7.29 -4.66 3.72
CA ILE A 28 -6.33 -5.08 2.69
C ILE A 28 -6.93 -6.06 1.69
N ASP A 29 -7.92 -6.87 2.07
CA ASP A 29 -8.63 -7.76 1.17
C ASP A 29 -9.73 -7.02 0.36
N GLY A 30 -10.33 -5.97 0.93
CA GLY A 30 -11.31 -5.13 0.25
C GLY A 30 -10.69 -4.17 -0.76
N PHE A 31 -9.48 -3.66 -0.49
CA PHE A 31 -8.79 -2.71 -1.36
C PHE A 31 -8.57 -3.24 -2.81
N PRO A 32 -8.06 -4.47 -3.02
CA PRO A 32 -7.93 -5.10 -4.33
C PRO A 32 -9.23 -5.18 -5.12
N GLN A 33 -10.35 -5.51 -4.45
CA GLN A 33 -11.66 -5.59 -5.10
C GLN A 33 -12.05 -4.23 -5.67
N GLY A 34 -11.82 -3.15 -4.92
CA GLY A 34 -12.06 -1.80 -5.43
C GLY A 34 -11.13 -1.40 -6.58
N VAL A 35 -9.86 -1.87 -6.60
CA VAL A 35 -8.98 -1.63 -7.76
C VAL A 35 -9.49 -2.39 -8.98
N ALA A 36 -9.79 -3.67 -8.82
CA ALA A 36 -10.27 -4.55 -9.89
C ALA A 36 -11.61 -4.08 -10.49
N ALA A 37 -12.44 -3.37 -9.73
CA ALA A 37 -13.69 -2.79 -10.24
C ALA A 37 -13.49 -1.74 -11.34
N VAL A 38 -12.30 -1.12 -11.44
CA VAL A 38 -12.00 -0.05 -12.43
C VAL A 38 -10.72 -0.29 -13.23
N ASN A 39 -9.81 -1.13 -12.74
CA ASN A 39 -8.53 -1.43 -13.38
C ASN A 39 -8.12 -2.87 -13.06
N THR A 40 -8.53 -3.81 -13.92
CA THR A 40 -8.21 -5.25 -13.77
C THR A 40 -6.78 -5.60 -14.14
N SER A 41 -6.04 -4.70 -14.80
CA SER A 41 -4.63 -4.88 -15.17
C SER A 41 -3.63 -4.44 -14.10
N ALA A 42 -4.10 -3.73 -13.06
CA ALA A 42 -3.22 -3.26 -11.99
C ALA A 42 -2.63 -4.43 -11.17
N THR A 43 -1.36 -4.32 -10.84
CA THR A 43 -0.63 -5.25 -9.97
C THR A 43 -0.57 -4.68 -8.57
N LEU A 44 -1.05 -5.45 -7.58
CA LEU A 44 -1.01 -5.06 -6.17
C LEU A 44 0.08 -5.84 -5.44
N ALA A 45 1.12 -5.14 -5.01
CA ALA A 45 2.18 -5.70 -4.18
C ALA A 45 1.80 -5.56 -2.70
N LYS A 46 1.55 -6.69 -2.03
CA LYS A 46 1.14 -6.72 -0.62
C LYS A 46 2.32 -7.06 0.30
N THR A 47 2.50 -6.28 1.36
CA THR A 47 3.50 -6.51 2.41
C THR A 47 2.85 -6.44 3.79
N TRP A 48 3.18 -7.37 4.68
CA TRP A 48 2.77 -7.33 6.09
C TRP A 48 4.01 -7.08 6.96
N THR A 49 3.99 -6.05 7.79
CA THR A 49 5.15 -5.65 8.62
C THR A 49 5.24 -6.41 9.94
N GLY A 50 4.17 -7.06 10.37
CA GLY A 50 4.03 -7.70 11.68
C GLY A 50 3.78 -6.72 12.83
N SER A 51 3.63 -5.41 12.58
CA SER A 51 3.52 -4.40 13.65
C SER A 51 2.64 -3.21 13.27
N PHE A 52 1.79 -2.80 14.22
CA PHE A 52 0.96 -1.60 14.09
C PHE A 52 1.74 -0.30 14.34
N SER A 53 2.84 -0.35 15.10
CA SER A 53 3.54 0.83 15.62
C SER A 53 4.97 0.99 15.12
N ASP A 54 5.50 0.02 14.38
CA ASP A 54 6.85 0.12 13.82
C ASP A 54 6.84 0.98 12.54
N VAL A 55 7.19 2.26 12.72
CA VAL A 55 7.30 3.23 11.62
C VAL A 55 8.45 2.89 10.68
N ALA A 56 9.56 2.35 11.19
CA ALA A 56 10.71 2.02 10.36
C ALA A 56 10.36 0.88 9.38
N LEU A 57 9.69 -0.17 9.86
CA LEU A 57 9.23 -1.27 8.99
C LEU A 57 8.23 -0.78 7.93
N MET A 58 7.34 0.16 8.26
CA MET A 58 6.42 0.75 7.26
C MET A 58 7.14 1.61 6.22
N THR A 59 8.17 2.35 6.62
CA THR A 59 9.01 3.13 5.71
C THR A 59 9.75 2.21 4.73
N GLU A 60 10.37 1.14 5.23
CA GLU A 60 11.13 0.21 4.38
C GLU A 60 10.23 -0.61 3.45
N ALA A 61 9.04 -1.02 3.91
CA ALA A 61 8.03 -1.62 3.05
C ALA A 61 7.59 -0.65 1.93
N ALA A 62 7.34 0.62 2.25
CA ALA A 62 6.99 1.64 1.27
C ALA A 62 8.10 1.88 0.24
N LYS A 63 9.35 2.02 0.68
CA LYS A 63 10.52 2.14 -0.22
C LYS A 63 10.64 0.94 -1.15
N THR A 64 10.39 -0.27 -0.64
CA THR A 64 10.39 -1.49 -1.45
C THR A 64 9.32 -1.43 -2.54
N HIS A 65 8.10 -0.98 -2.21
CA HIS A 65 7.04 -0.81 -3.19
C HIS A 65 7.40 0.25 -4.25
N ILE A 66 7.92 1.40 -3.83
CA ILE A 66 8.35 2.48 -4.74
C ILE A 66 9.46 1.99 -5.68
N ALA A 67 10.46 1.28 -5.14
CA ALA A 67 11.54 0.70 -5.94
C ALA A 67 11.03 -0.36 -6.94
N ALA A 68 9.93 -1.04 -6.62
CA ALA A 68 9.24 -1.96 -7.53
C ALA A 68 8.33 -1.24 -8.55
N GLY A 69 8.32 0.09 -8.57
CA GLY A 69 7.56 0.91 -9.53
C GLY A 69 6.16 1.28 -9.07
N ALA A 70 5.81 1.07 -7.79
CA ALA A 70 4.53 1.51 -7.27
C ALA A 70 4.43 3.03 -7.26
N ASP A 71 3.36 3.57 -7.84
CA ASP A 71 3.06 5.01 -7.86
C ASP A 71 1.88 5.40 -6.98
N ILE A 72 1.22 4.41 -6.38
CA ILE A 72 0.23 4.60 -5.32
C ILE A 72 0.58 3.66 -4.17
N LEU A 73 0.52 4.18 -2.94
CA LEU A 73 0.71 3.42 -1.71
C LEU A 73 -0.55 3.50 -0.82
N THR A 74 -0.83 2.43 -0.09
CA THR A 74 -1.91 2.39 0.91
C THR A 74 -1.54 1.50 2.10
N GLY A 75 -2.15 1.75 3.26
CA GLY A 75 -1.97 0.91 4.45
C GLY A 75 -2.97 1.18 5.56
N SER A 76 -3.01 0.31 6.58
CA SER A 76 -4.09 0.25 7.58
C SER A 76 -3.65 0.41 9.05
N SER A 77 -2.42 0.85 9.33
CA SER A 77 -1.89 1.02 10.70
C SER A 77 -1.56 2.48 11.05
N GLN A 78 -1.34 2.79 12.33
CA GLN A 78 -0.83 4.11 12.74
C GLN A 78 0.60 4.38 12.26
N SER A 79 1.37 3.34 11.98
CA SER A 79 2.74 3.45 11.47
C SER A 79 2.83 3.87 10.00
N VAL A 80 1.70 4.01 9.27
CA VAL A 80 1.65 4.48 7.86
C VAL A 80 2.29 5.85 7.63
N VAL A 81 2.51 6.64 8.69
CA VAL A 81 3.29 7.89 8.61
C VAL A 81 4.68 7.68 8.00
N GLY A 82 5.29 6.50 8.21
CA GLY A 82 6.55 6.14 7.56
C GLY A 82 6.42 6.00 6.04
N SER A 83 5.34 5.36 5.58
CA SER A 83 5.03 5.24 4.16
C SER A 83 4.72 6.59 3.49
N ILE A 84 4.03 7.49 4.20
CA ILE A 84 3.78 8.86 3.73
C ILE A 84 5.10 9.63 3.59
N GLY A 85 6.03 9.49 4.55
CA GLY A 85 7.37 10.06 4.46
C GLY A 85 8.14 9.57 3.23
N ALA A 86 8.17 8.25 3.02
CA ALA A 86 8.83 7.64 1.86
C ALA A 86 8.24 8.11 0.53
N ALA A 87 6.90 8.21 0.42
CA ALA A 87 6.23 8.73 -0.77
C ALA A 87 6.65 10.18 -1.06
N LYS A 88 6.61 11.03 -0.02
CA LYS A 88 7.01 12.44 -0.12
C LYS A 88 8.45 12.61 -0.58
N GLU A 89 9.38 11.80 -0.06
CA GLU A 89 10.80 11.81 -0.47
C GLU A 89 10.98 11.37 -1.93
N ALA A 90 10.18 10.41 -2.40
CA ALA A 90 10.24 9.90 -3.77
C ALA A 90 9.49 10.77 -4.79
N GLY A 91 8.71 11.77 -4.34
CA GLY A 91 7.83 12.55 -5.22
C GLY A 91 6.61 11.77 -5.72
N ALA A 92 6.20 10.74 -4.98
CA ALA A 92 5.00 9.93 -5.22
C ALA A 92 3.76 10.51 -4.52
#